data_AF-A0A524H8B8-F1
#
_entry.id   AF-A0A524H8B8-F1
#
_cell.length_a   1.000
_cell.length_b   1.000
_cell.length_c   1.000
_cell.angle_alpha   90.00
_cell.angle_beta   90.00
_cell.angle_gamma   90.00
#
_symmetry.space_group_name_H-M   'P 1'
#
loop_
_entity.id
_entity.type
_entity.pdbx_description
1 polymer ?
#
loop_
_entity_poly.entity_id
_entity_poly.type
_entity_poly.pdbx_seq_one_letter_code
_entity_poly.pdbx_strand_id
1 'polypeptide(L)'
;PYGIAYISLEDKSLHILNQKKYWHVGGSPDGKWAVGDTFDGEIYLINGETGKARLLTQGHRPRGAKVHPHPSFSPDGSSVLFCSEKRGNWDLFMVQLKQ
;
A
#
# COMPACT_ATOMS: atom_id res chain seq x y z
N PRO A 1 11.34 -13.00 -6.65
CA PRO A 1 11.00 -11.60 -7.03
C PRO A 1 10.38 -10.90 -5.82
N TYR A 2 10.62 -9.59 -5.64
CA TYR A 2 9.94 -8.78 -4.62
C TYR A 2 8.96 -7.83 -5.32
N GLY A 3 7.80 -7.60 -4.70
CA GLY A 3 6.76 -6.76 -5.30
C GLY A 3 5.36 -7.21 -4.96
N ILE A 4 4.40 -6.64 -5.68
CA ILE A 4 2.98 -7.01 -5.62
C ILE A 4 2.65 -7.73 -6.91
N ALA A 5 1.91 -8.83 -6.80
CA ALA A 5 1.34 -9.55 -7.93
C ALA A 5 -0.16 -9.73 -7.74
N TYR A 6 -0.87 -9.78 -8.85
CA TYR A 6 -2.26 -10.18 -8.95
C TYR A 6 -2.31 -11.62 -9.45
N ILE A 7 -3.13 -12.46 -8.82
CA ILE A 7 -3.35 -13.84 -9.22
C ILE A 7 -4.83 -14.02 -9.48
N SER A 8 -5.18 -14.40 -10.71
CA SER A 8 -6.53 -14.82 -11.03
C SER A 8 -6.73 -16.28 -10.63
N LEU A 9 -7.81 -16.57 -9.93
CA LEU A 9 -8.14 -17.94 -9.51
C LEU A 9 -8.86 -18.73 -10.59
N GLU A 10 -9.48 -18.05 -11.56
CA GLU A 10 -10.24 -18.67 -12.64
C GLU A 10 -9.30 -19.38 -13.62
N ASP A 11 -8.29 -18.67 -14.11
CA ASP A 11 -7.34 -19.16 -15.10
C ASP A 11 -5.94 -19.45 -14.51
N LYS A 12 -5.75 -19.22 -13.20
CA LYS A 12 -4.49 -19.40 -12.47
C LYS A 12 -3.33 -18.55 -13.00
N SER A 13 -3.64 -17.46 -13.71
CA SER A 13 -2.64 -16.54 -14.22
C SER A 13 -2.03 -15.69 -13.09
N LEU A 14 -0.74 -15.37 -13.24
CA LEU A 14 -0.02 -14.47 -12.33
C LEU A 14 0.47 -13.26 -13.13
N HIS A 15 0.11 -12.07 -12.66
CA HIS A 15 0.54 -10.79 -13.21
C HIS A 15 1.33 -10.03 -12.16
N ILE A 16 2.61 -9.78 -12.42
CA ILE A 16 3.41 -8.91 -11.55
C ILE A 16 2.95 -7.47 -11.79
N LEU A 17 2.37 -6.84 -10.77
CA LEU A 17 1.90 -5.46 -10.85
C LEU A 17 3.08 -4.48 -10.72
N ASN A 18 3.88 -4.62 -9.67
CA ASN A 18 4.97 -3.68 -9.43
C ASN A 18 6.11 -4.30 -8.62
N GLN A 19 7.34 -4.12 -9.08
CA GLN A 19 8.54 -4.64 -8.43
C GLN A 19 9.25 -3.56 -7.61
N LYS A 20 8.88 -3.48 -6.33
CA LYS A 20 9.58 -2.69 -5.30
C LYS A 20 9.62 -3.50 -4.00
N LYS A 21 10.50 -3.12 -3.07
CA LYS A 21 10.62 -3.72 -1.74
C LYS A 21 9.46 -3.28 -0.84
N TYR A 22 8.26 -3.70 -1.18
CA TYR A 22 7.10 -3.57 -0.31
C TYR A 22 7.18 -4.57 0.84
N TRP A 23 6.65 -4.20 2.00
CA TRP A 23 6.63 -5.07 3.16
C TRP A 23 5.21 -5.57 3.43
N HIS A 24 4.27 -4.67 3.73
CA HIS A 24 2.87 -4.99 3.87
C HIS A 24 2.12 -4.51 2.64
N VAL A 25 1.08 -5.24 2.28
CA VAL A 25 0.29 -5.00 1.08
C VAL A 25 -1.18 -5.20 1.39
N GLY A 26 -2.05 -4.51 0.65
CA GLY A 26 -3.49 -4.69 0.69
C GLY A 26 -4.11 -4.44 -0.68
N GLY A 27 -5.24 -5.09 -0.96
CA GLY A 27 -6.04 -4.85 -2.16
C GLY A 27 -7.26 -3.98 -1.85
N SER A 28 -7.68 -3.15 -2.79
CA SER A 28 -8.94 -2.42 -2.68
C SER A 28 -10.13 -3.36 -2.80
N PRO A 29 -11.29 -3.03 -2.19
CA PRO A 29 -12.49 -3.88 -2.25
C PRO A 29 -12.99 -4.18 -3.66
N ASP A 30 -12.77 -3.26 -4.60
CA ASP A 30 -13.15 -3.41 -6.02
C ASP A 30 -12.10 -4.14 -6.87
N GLY A 31 -10.97 -4.55 -6.28
CA GLY A 31 -9.86 -5.23 -6.96
C GLY A 31 -9.05 -4.35 -7.92
N LYS A 32 -9.37 -3.06 -8.09
CA LYS A 32 -8.70 -2.18 -9.07
C LYS A 32 -7.39 -1.60 -8.58
N TRP A 33 -7.12 -1.65 -7.28
CA TRP A 33 -5.95 -1.05 -6.67
C TRP A 33 -5.31 -1.99 -5.65
N ALA A 34 -4.00 -1.80 -5.49
CA ALA A 34 -3.27 -2.30 -4.34
C ALA A 34 -2.58 -1.15 -3.62
N VAL A 35 -2.24 -1.35 -2.36
CA VAL A 35 -1.44 -0.44 -1.55
C VAL A 35 -0.26 -1.22 -0.98
N GLY A 36 0.89 -0.56 -0.82
CA GLY A 36 2.03 -1.17 -0.14
C GLY A 36 2.91 -0.15 0.55
N ASP A 37 3.45 -0.50 1.72
CA ASP A 37 4.44 0.30 2.43
C ASP A 37 5.86 -0.18 2.18
N THR A 38 6.83 0.72 2.31
CA THR A 38 8.26 0.44 2.18
C THR A 38 8.96 0.53 3.54
N PHE A 39 10.18 0.00 3.60
CA PHE A 39 11.05 0.18 4.77
C PHE A 39 11.37 1.66 5.04
N ASP A 40 11.26 2.55 4.07
CA ASP A 40 11.51 3.98 4.28
C ASP A 40 10.27 4.74 4.78
N GLY A 41 9.18 4.03 5.13
CA GLY A 41 7.95 4.64 5.60
C GLY A 41 7.19 5.39 4.51
N GLU A 42 7.39 4.99 3.26
CA GLU A 42 6.62 5.44 2.11
C GLU A 42 5.41 4.51 1.92
N ILE A 43 4.30 5.06 1.44
CA ILE A 43 3.10 4.30 1.07
C ILE A 43 2.81 4.58 -0.40
N TYR A 44 2.65 3.52 -1.18
CA TYR A 44 2.34 3.59 -2.62
C TYR A 44 0.94 3.08 -2.88
N LEU A 45 0.26 3.72 -3.83
CA LEU A 45 -0.94 3.17 -4.47
C LEU A 45 -0.55 2.60 -5.84
N ILE A 46 -0.93 1.36 -6.10
CA ILE A 46 -0.58 0.61 -7.30
C ILE A 46 -1.87 0.31 -8.06
N ASN A 47 -1.91 0.70 -9.33
CA ASN A 47 -3.03 0.39 -10.21
C ASN A 47 -3.00 -1.11 -10.58
N GLY A 48 -4.11 -1.81 -10.35
CA GLY A 48 -4.23 -3.26 -10.52
C GLY A 48 -4.26 -3.72 -11.99
N GLU A 49 -4.57 -2.83 -12.92
CA GLU A 49 -4.60 -3.14 -14.36
C GLU A 49 -3.25 -2.85 -15.03
N THR A 50 -2.68 -1.69 -14.74
CA THR A 50 -1.47 -1.19 -15.42
C THR A 50 -0.17 -1.47 -14.66
N GLY A 51 -0.25 -1.85 -13.38
CA GLY A 51 0.92 -2.01 -12.52
C GLY A 51 1.61 -0.70 -12.12
N LYS A 52 1.10 0.46 -12.58
CA LYS A 52 1.69 1.76 -12.27
C LYS A 52 1.55 2.06 -10.77
N ALA A 53 2.69 2.27 -10.12
CA ALA A 53 2.75 2.71 -8.74
C ALA A 53 2.91 4.23 -8.66
N ARG A 54 2.13 4.87 -7.79
CA ARG A 54 2.29 6.28 -7.43
C ARG A 54 2.56 6.39 -5.94
N LEU A 55 3.48 7.26 -5.55
CA LEU A 55 3.68 7.60 -4.14
C LEU A 55 2.39 8.25 -3.62
N LEU A 56 1.79 7.66 -2.60
CA LEU A 56 0.57 8.16 -1.97
C LEU A 56 0.91 9.15 -0.87
N THR A 57 1.86 8.78 0.00
CA THR A 57 2.36 9.63 1.09
C THR A 57 3.68 9.07 1.64
N GLN A 58 4.43 9.89 2.41
CA GLN A 58 5.75 9.54 2.92
C GLN A 58 6.07 10.18 4.29
N GLY A 59 7.16 9.70 4.89
CA GLY A 59 7.69 10.19 6.16
C GLY A 59 6.91 9.66 7.35
N HIS A 60 6.43 8.40 7.26
CA HIS A 60 5.59 7.80 8.30
C HIS A 60 6.36 6.95 9.31
N ARG A 61 7.62 6.62 9.01
CA ARG A 61 8.51 5.82 9.84
C ARG A 61 9.88 6.51 9.93
N PRO A 62 10.37 6.85 11.12
CA PRO A 62 11.72 7.39 11.26
C PRO A 62 12.76 6.28 11.07
N ARG A 63 13.99 6.68 10.76
CA ARG A 63 15.09 5.74 10.51
C ARG A 63 15.34 4.88 11.76
N GLY A 64 15.30 3.55 11.58
CA GLY A 64 15.57 2.58 12.65
C GLY A 64 14.36 2.22 13.52
N ALA A 65 13.18 2.82 13.31
CA ALA A 65 11.96 2.41 14.00
C ALA A 65 11.64 0.94 13.71
N LYS A 66 11.11 0.19 14.68
CA LYS A 66 10.75 -1.24 14.48
C LYS A 66 9.30 -1.44 14.04
N VAL A 67 8.51 -0.37 14.04
CA VAL A 67 7.07 -0.39 13.71
C VAL A 67 6.86 0.08 12.27
N HIS A 68 5.76 -0.36 11.67
CA HIS A 68 5.44 -0.20 10.26
C HIS A 68 4.08 0.47 10.04
N PRO A 69 3.85 1.07 8.86
CA PRO A 69 2.55 1.68 8.55
C PRO A 69 1.38 0.72 8.41
N HIS A 70 1.54 -0.52 7.91
CA HIS A 70 0.43 -1.47 7.69
C HIS A 70 -0.79 -0.86 6.97
N PRO A 71 -0.66 -0.40 5.71
CA PRO A 71 -1.75 0.27 5.02
C PRO A 71 -2.90 -0.69 4.69
N SER A 72 -4.14 -0.22 4.88
CA SER A 72 -5.36 -0.95 4.53
C SER A 72 -6.39 -0.02 3.90
N PHE A 73 -7.16 -0.53 2.94
CA PHE A 73 -8.25 0.23 2.33
C PHE A 73 -9.49 0.26 3.24
N SER A 74 -10.24 1.36 3.18
CA SER A 74 -11.60 1.39 3.74
C SER A 74 -12.55 0.45 2.97
N PRO A 75 -13.64 -0.03 3.58
CA PRO A 75 -14.58 -0.96 2.93
C PRO A 75 -15.24 -0.43 1.65
N ASP A 76 -15.35 0.89 1.51
CA ASP A 76 -15.87 1.58 0.33
C ASP A 76 -14.77 1.92 -0.69
N GLY A 77 -13.50 1.60 -0.39
CA GLY A 77 -12.34 1.91 -1.24
C GLY A 77 -11.99 3.39 -1.35
N SER A 78 -12.65 4.28 -0.61
CA SER A 78 -12.46 5.73 -0.71
C SER A 78 -11.22 6.25 0.03
N SER A 79 -10.59 5.43 0.88
CA SER A 79 -9.46 5.86 1.69
C SER A 79 -8.51 4.72 2.05
N VAL A 80 -7.31 5.09 2.53
CA VAL A 80 -6.31 4.18 3.07
C VAL A 80 -5.98 4.60 4.51
N LEU A 81 -6.14 3.69 5.47
CA LEU A 81 -5.74 3.82 6.86
C LEU A 81 -4.36 3.21 7.08
N PHE A 82 -3.53 3.79 7.94
CA PHE A 82 -2.20 3.28 8.29
C PHE A 82 -1.70 3.88 9.61
N CYS A 83 -0.73 3.22 10.24
CA CYS A 83 0.01 3.72 11.41
C CYS A 83 1.11 4.69 10.99
N SER A 84 1.36 5.73 11.78
CA SER A 84 2.45 6.67 11.50
C SER A 84 3.00 7.32 12.76
N GLU A 85 4.33 7.48 12.79
CA GLU A 85 5.03 8.24 13.83
C GLU A 85 5.28 9.71 13.42
N LYS A 86 4.64 10.20 12.37
CA LYS A 86 4.95 11.52 11.77
C LYS A 86 4.74 12.70 12.73
N ARG A 87 4.00 12.50 13.82
CA ARG A 87 3.74 13.49 14.87
C ARG A 87 4.49 13.23 16.18
N GLY A 88 5.49 12.36 16.18
CA GLY A 88 6.30 12.03 17.36
C GLY A 88 5.71 10.95 18.28
N ASN A 89 4.57 10.37 17.89
CA ASN A 89 4.00 9.17 18.48
C ASN A 89 3.33 8.32 17.39
N TRP A 90 3.21 7.01 17.62
CA TRP A 90 2.51 6.11 16.72
C TRP A 90 0.99 6.30 16.85
N ASP A 91 0.40 6.92 15.83
CA ASP A 91 -1.04 7.16 15.73
C ASP A 91 -1.60 6.59 14.42
N LEU A 92 -2.93 6.58 14.31
CA LEU A 92 -3.63 6.22 13.08
C LEU A 92 -3.80 7.45 12.16
N PHE A 93 -3.46 7.28 10.90
CA PHE A 93 -3.58 8.27 9.85
C PHE A 93 -4.40 7.70 8.69
N MET A 94 -5.12 8.58 8.00
CA MET A 94 -5.92 8.20 6.85
C MET A 94 -5.66 9.17 5.70
N VAL A 95 -5.56 8.62 4.48
CA VAL A 95 -5.51 9.40 3.25
C VAL A 95 -6.75 9.09 2.43
N GLN A 96 -7.48 10.14 2.05
CA GLN A 96 -8.62 10.04 1.13
C GLN A 96 -8.09 9.87 -0.30
N LEU A 97 -8.64 8.90 -1.03
CA LEU A 97 -8.36 8.68 -2.43
C LEU A 97 -9.36 9.52 -3.23
N LYS A 98 -8.86 10.51 -3.96
CA LYS A 98 -9.68 11.17 -4.98
C LYS A 98 -9.96 10.15 -6.08
N GLN A 99 -11.22 9.76 -6.21
CA GLN A 99 -11.72 8.98 -7.34
C GLN A 99 -11.74 9.84 -8.59
#